data_AF-A0A9E5ADT0-F1
#
_entry.id   AF-A0A9E5ADT0-F1
#
_cell.length_a   1.000
_cell.length_b   1.000
_cell.length_c   1.000
_cell.angle_alpha   90.00
_cell.angle_beta   90.00
_cell.angle_gamma   90.00
#
_symmetry.space_group_name_H-M   'P 1'
#
loop_
_entity.id
_entity.type
_entity.pdbx_description
1 polymer ?
#
loop_
_entity_poly.entity_id
_entity_poly.type
_entity_poly.pdbx_seq_one_letter_code
_entity_poly.pdbx_strand_id
1 'polypeptide(L)'
;MQKLRALLLLLLSTSTSTGAGAEPPLRVFDQPTAERLGRELFEQERRVAIASDLVGENFDIEAEHIVGYITSGDPQHLVVRYLRRVEQHYEAAVDALFANLLLPTLQVPSDPALTPAQTAQAAARGQVAADVSSRCDGRYNTLVVPDPDGKRMLVYAIADSADPAKLMLGGHVRFTFSADGQDLESAEPLATSCTAGPRKLLQEAADTHGEAGLSVRNLLATTPLESQVLLSLLYDLPLFVVTSDLKMWEVAQGKMRVVRDQPGPTTP
;
A
#
# COMPACT_ATOMS: atom_id res chain seq x y z
N MET A 1 72.51 31.38 9.03
CA MET A 1 71.76 30.36 9.79
C MET A 1 70.29 30.39 9.38
N GLN A 2 69.93 29.44 8.50
CA GLN A 2 68.65 28.76 8.28
C GLN A 2 67.35 29.41 8.82
N LYS A 3 66.44 29.86 7.92
CA LYS A 3 65.00 29.91 8.21
C LYS A 3 64.16 29.48 6.99
N LEU A 4 63.54 28.32 7.19
CA LEU A 4 62.37 27.67 6.60
C LEU A 4 61.65 28.34 5.41
N ARG A 5 61.54 27.59 4.31
CA ARG A 5 60.47 27.70 3.31
C ARG A 5 59.22 27.01 3.86
N ALA A 6 58.11 27.73 3.99
CA ALA A 6 56.79 27.15 4.25
C ALA A 6 56.15 26.70 2.94
N LEU A 7 55.85 25.40 2.83
CA LEU A 7 55.14 24.78 1.72
C LEU A 7 53.64 24.88 2.02
N LEU A 8 52.93 25.70 1.25
CA LEU A 8 51.47 25.84 1.34
C LEU A 8 50.85 24.70 0.51
N LEU A 9 50.39 23.62 1.18
CA LEU A 9 49.58 22.59 0.55
C LEU A 9 48.13 23.08 0.46
N LEU A 10 47.65 23.34 -0.76
CA LEU A 10 46.22 23.43 -1.05
C LEU A 10 45.63 22.00 -1.02
N LEU A 11 44.84 21.71 0.02
CA LEU A 11 43.96 20.55 0.04
C LEU A 11 42.74 20.85 -0.83
N LEU A 12 42.71 20.28 -2.05
CA LEU A 12 41.47 20.20 -2.83
C LEU A 12 40.57 19.15 -2.18
N SER A 13 39.53 19.59 -1.47
CA SER A 13 38.43 18.75 -1.04
C SER A 13 37.60 18.37 -2.27
N THR A 14 37.80 17.16 -2.79
CA THR A 14 36.89 16.56 -3.76
C THR A 14 35.64 16.10 -3.02
N SER A 15 34.56 16.88 -3.12
CA SER A 15 33.22 16.43 -2.75
C SER A 15 32.81 15.34 -3.73
N THR A 16 32.89 14.07 -3.30
CA THR A 16 32.21 12.97 -3.99
C THR A 16 30.72 13.19 -3.82
N SER A 17 30.06 13.66 -4.87
CA SER A 17 28.61 13.54 -4.98
C SER A 17 28.29 12.05 -5.04
N THR A 18 27.71 11.50 -3.99
CA THR A 18 27.05 10.20 -4.04
C THR A 18 26.02 10.28 -5.16
N GLY A 19 26.27 9.53 -6.24
CA GLY A 19 25.34 9.49 -7.36
C GLY A 19 23.96 9.10 -6.84
N ALA A 20 22.93 9.83 -7.28
CA ALA A 20 21.56 9.41 -7.13
C ALA A 20 21.46 8.01 -7.77
N GLY A 21 21.46 6.98 -6.93
CA GLY A 21 21.26 5.60 -7.37
C GLY A 21 19.93 5.56 -8.09
N ALA A 22 19.92 4.99 -9.31
CA ALA A 22 18.67 4.73 -10.00
C ALA A 22 17.76 3.94 -9.05
N GLU A 23 16.50 4.37 -8.91
CA GLU A 23 15.51 3.64 -8.11
C GLU A 23 15.51 2.16 -8.55
N PRO A 24 15.51 1.20 -7.61
CA PRO A 24 15.50 -0.21 -7.96
C PRO A 24 14.27 -0.51 -8.84
N PRO A 25 14.41 -1.40 -9.84
CA PRO A 25 13.31 -1.74 -10.72
C PRO A 25 12.16 -2.34 -9.91
N LEU A 26 10.92 -2.08 -10.37
CA LEU A 26 9.71 -2.66 -9.77
C LEU A 26 9.86 -4.18 -9.64
N ARG A 27 9.77 -4.68 -8.41
CA ARG A 27 9.68 -6.11 -8.10
C ARG A 27 8.29 -6.61 -8.48
N VAL A 28 8.23 -7.42 -9.52
CA VAL A 28 7.00 -8.10 -9.93
C VAL A 28 6.93 -9.45 -9.24
N PHE A 29 5.81 -9.73 -8.55
CA PHE A 29 5.56 -11.02 -7.94
C PHE A 29 5.01 -12.02 -8.97
N ASP A 30 5.26 -13.31 -8.76
CA ASP A 30 4.53 -14.34 -9.50
C ASP A 30 3.01 -14.22 -9.26
N GLN A 31 2.22 -14.71 -10.22
CA GLN A 31 0.77 -14.59 -10.17
C GLN A 31 0.17 -15.14 -8.85
N PRO A 32 0.49 -16.36 -8.38
CA PRO A 32 -0.04 -16.87 -7.12
C PRO A 32 0.25 -15.97 -5.92
N THR A 33 1.43 -15.35 -5.88
CA THR A 33 1.85 -14.43 -4.82
C THR A 33 1.13 -13.10 -4.91
N ALA A 34 1.02 -12.50 -6.10
CA ALA A 34 0.26 -11.26 -6.30
C ALA A 34 -1.23 -11.44 -5.93
N GLU A 35 -1.84 -12.56 -6.32
CA GLU A 35 -3.22 -12.88 -5.93
C GLU A 35 -3.39 -13.06 -4.41
N ARG A 36 -2.41 -13.71 -3.75
CA ARG A 36 -2.43 -13.91 -2.29
C ARG A 36 -2.29 -12.57 -1.57
N LEU A 37 -1.32 -11.75 -1.95
CA LEU A 37 -1.09 -10.43 -1.37
C LEU A 37 -2.30 -9.52 -1.56
N GLY A 38 -2.88 -9.47 -2.76
CA GLY A 38 -4.09 -8.66 -3.01
C GLY A 38 -5.28 -9.06 -2.14
N ARG A 39 -5.47 -10.36 -1.88
CA ARG A 39 -6.48 -10.85 -0.92
C ARG A 39 -6.16 -10.44 0.51
N GLU A 40 -4.91 -10.59 0.94
CA GLU A 40 -4.50 -10.20 2.30
C GLU A 40 -4.72 -8.71 2.54
N LEU A 41 -4.35 -7.86 1.57
CA LEU A 41 -4.60 -6.42 1.61
C LEU A 41 -6.10 -6.13 1.67
N PHE A 42 -6.92 -6.80 0.87
CA PHE A 42 -8.38 -6.62 0.88
C PHE A 42 -8.99 -6.96 2.24
N GLU A 43 -8.59 -8.09 2.84
CA GLU A 43 -9.08 -8.51 4.14
C GLU A 43 -8.69 -7.53 5.25
N GLN A 44 -7.50 -6.94 5.18
CA GLN A 44 -7.10 -5.88 6.09
C GLN A 44 -7.93 -4.60 5.87
N GLU A 45 -8.01 -4.10 4.63
CA GLU A 45 -8.73 -2.87 4.27
C GLU A 45 -10.18 -2.92 4.75
N ARG A 46 -10.88 -4.00 4.43
CA ARG A 46 -12.28 -4.19 4.80
C ARG A 46 -12.48 -4.20 6.31
N ARG A 47 -11.61 -4.89 7.06
CA ARG A 47 -11.73 -4.98 8.53
C ARG A 47 -11.36 -3.68 9.22
N VAL A 48 -10.38 -2.96 8.69
CA VAL A 48 -10.05 -1.61 9.17
C VAL A 48 -11.22 -0.66 8.97
N ALA A 49 -11.89 -0.70 7.82
CA ALA A 49 -13.06 0.15 7.57
C ALA A 49 -14.16 -0.12 8.61
N ILE A 50 -14.53 -1.39 8.80
CA ILE A 50 -15.52 -1.81 9.81
C ILE A 50 -15.09 -1.40 11.23
N ALA A 51 -13.83 -1.63 11.58
CA ALA A 51 -13.32 -1.27 12.90
C ALA A 51 -13.32 0.25 13.12
N SER A 52 -13.05 1.03 12.07
CA SER A 52 -12.97 2.50 12.18
C SER A 52 -14.33 3.11 12.41
N ASP A 53 -15.36 2.60 11.73
CA ASP A 53 -16.75 2.99 11.98
C ASP A 53 -17.13 2.69 13.43
N LEU A 54 -16.90 1.46 13.89
CA LEU A 54 -17.27 1.04 15.24
C LEU A 54 -16.48 1.78 16.33
N VAL A 55 -15.18 2.03 16.13
CA VAL A 55 -14.39 2.81 17.08
C VAL A 55 -14.86 4.26 17.12
N GLY A 56 -15.17 4.87 15.97
CA GLY A 56 -15.75 6.22 15.90
C GLY A 56 -17.13 6.35 16.54
N GLU A 57 -17.93 5.28 16.56
CA GLU A 57 -19.24 5.26 17.22
C GLU A 57 -19.16 5.06 18.74
N ASN A 58 -18.12 4.38 19.24
CA ASN A 58 -18.05 3.92 20.63
C ASN A 58 -16.98 4.66 21.48
N PHE A 59 -16.09 5.41 20.86
CA PHE A 59 -15.00 6.13 21.53
C PHE A 59 -14.91 7.57 21.03
N ASP A 60 -14.52 8.47 21.92
CA ASP A 60 -14.16 9.84 21.56
C ASP A 60 -12.72 9.86 21.05
N ILE A 61 -12.56 9.90 19.73
CA ILE A 61 -11.26 9.82 19.03
C ILE A 61 -10.31 10.94 19.50
N GLU A 62 -10.83 12.14 19.73
CA GLU A 62 -10.02 13.29 20.14
C GLU A 62 -9.60 13.16 21.60
N ALA A 63 -10.53 12.80 22.49
CA ALA A 63 -10.24 12.61 23.92
C ALA A 63 -9.30 11.43 24.19
N GLU A 64 -9.39 10.36 23.39
CA GLU A 64 -8.50 9.19 23.46
C GLU A 64 -7.17 9.40 22.74
N HIS A 65 -6.98 10.55 22.08
CA HIS A 65 -5.79 10.87 21.28
C HIS A 65 -5.45 9.80 20.23
N ILE A 66 -6.46 9.20 19.61
CA ILE A 66 -6.26 8.16 18.60
C ILE A 66 -5.73 8.80 17.31
N VAL A 67 -4.60 8.30 16.82
CA VAL A 67 -3.82 8.89 15.71
C VAL A 67 -3.60 7.95 14.54
N GLY A 68 -4.02 6.70 14.65
CA GLY A 68 -3.87 5.69 13.60
C GLY A 68 -4.12 4.29 14.11
N TYR A 69 -3.71 3.30 13.33
CA TYR A 69 -3.86 1.89 13.69
C TYR A 69 -2.73 1.04 13.12
N ILE A 70 -2.63 -0.17 13.63
CA ILE A 70 -1.80 -1.27 13.11
C ILE A 70 -2.64 -2.55 13.04
N THR A 71 -2.18 -3.52 12.25
CA THR A 71 -2.87 -4.80 12.03
C THR A 71 -1.97 -5.97 12.39
N SER A 72 -2.51 -6.97 13.08
CA SER A 72 -1.79 -8.20 13.41
C SER A 72 -2.70 -9.42 13.37
N GLY A 73 -2.11 -10.61 13.24
CA GLY A 73 -2.84 -11.87 13.16
C GLY A 73 -3.04 -12.34 11.72
N ASP A 74 -3.93 -13.31 11.57
CA ASP A 74 -4.27 -13.91 10.27
C ASP A 74 -5.67 -13.47 9.82
N PRO A 75 -6.11 -13.82 8.59
CA PRO A 75 -7.44 -13.43 8.13
C PRO A 75 -8.62 -13.99 8.96
N GLN A 76 -8.46 -15.02 9.78
CA GLN A 76 -9.51 -15.52 10.67
C GLN A 76 -9.51 -14.84 12.04
N HIS A 77 -8.34 -14.35 12.48
CA HIS A 77 -8.10 -13.76 13.80
C HIS A 77 -7.35 -12.42 13.70
N LEU A 78 -7.88 -11.50 12.88
CA LEU A 78 -7.26 -10.19 12.70
C LEU A 78 -7.53 -9.29 13.91
N VAL A 79 -6.50 -8.61 14.38
CA VAL A 79 -6.60 -7.52 15.35
C VAL A 79 -6.29 -6.22 14.64
N VAL A 80 -7.23 -5.27 14.67
CA VAL A 80 -6.97 -3.87 14.32
C VAL A 80 -6.76 -3.12 15.63
N ARG A 81 -5.52 -2.73 15.90
CA ARG A 81 -5.14 -2.02 17.13
C ARG A 81 -4.98 -0.55 16.81
N TYR A 82 -5.88 0.27 17.36
CA TYR A 82 -5.81 1.72 17.30
C TYR A 82 -4.75 2.22 18.26
N LEU A 83 -4.00 3.21 17.81
CA LEU A 83 -2.86 3.77 18.50
C LEU A 83 -3.19 5.17 18.97
N ARG A 84 -2.77 5.49 20.19
CA ARG A 84 -2.71 6.87 20.68
C ARG A 84 -1.27 7.31 20.80
N ARG A 85 -1.05 8.63 20.68
CA ARG A 85 0.28 9.22 20.89
C ARG A 85 0.42 9.65 22.35
N VAL A 86 1.47 9.17 23.00
CA VAL A 86 1.86 9.61 24.35
C VAL A 86 3.28 10.13 24.26
N GLU A 87 3.44 11.43 24.45
CA GLU A 87 4.72 12.14 24.22
C GLU A 87 5.32 11.85 22.83
N GLN A 88 6.40 11.05 22.77
CA GLN A 88 7.14 10.71 21.56
C GLN A 88 6.95 9.25 21.11
N HIS A 89 6.14 8.46 21.80
CA HIS A 89 5.85 7.06 21.45
C HIS A 89 4.37 6.81 21.22
N TYR A 90 4.06 5.63 20.67
CA TYR A 90 2.70 5.15 20.49
C TYR A 90 2.34 4.11 21.56
N GLU A 91 1.09 4.13 21.97
CA GLU A 91 0.48 3.14 22.86
C GLU A 91 -0.78 2.57 22.23
N ALA A 92 -1.15 1.35 22.60
CA ALA A 92 -2.44 0.77 22.23
C ALA A 92 -3.57 1.50 22.95
N ALA A 93 -4.56 1.98 22.20
CA ALA A 93 -5.75 2.64 22.73
C ALA A 93 -6.95 1.69 22.76
N VAL A 94 -7.28 1.12 21.59
CA VAL A 94 -8.44 0.23 21.41
C VAL A 94 -8.04 -0.90 20.48
N ASP A 95 -8.38 -2.13 20.83
CA ASP A 95 -8.30 -3.28 19.94
C ASP A 95 -9.69 -3.63 19.42
N ALA A 96 -9.82 -3.73 18.10
CA ALA A 96 -10.94 -4.38 17.43
C ALA A 96 -10.52 -5.82 17.07
N LEU A 97 -11.08 -6.79 17.79
CA LEU A 97 -10.76 -8.20 17.67
C LEU A 97 -11.74 -8.90 16.74
N PHE A 98 -11.28 -9.30 15.55
CA PHE A 98 -12.08 -10.10 14.63
C PHE A 98 -11.88 -11.58 14.91
N ALA A 99 -12.98 -12.33 15.00
CA ALA A 99 -12.97 -13.79 15.08
C ALA A 99 -13.98 -14.36 14.07
N ASN A 100 -13.55 -15.35 13.28
CA ASN A 100 -14.41 -16.12 12.37
C ASN A 100 -15.30 -15.26 11.45
N LEU A 101 -14.77 -14.13 10.95
CA LEU A 101 -15.46 -13.20 10.04
C LEU A 101 -16.71 -12.50 10.61
N LEU A 102 -16.88 -12.51 11.94
CA LEU A 102 -17.93 -11.75 12.62
C LEU A 102 -17.51 -10.29 12.83
N LEU A 103 -18.48 -9.45 13.26
CA LEU A 103 -18.19 -8.10 13.76
C LEU A 103 -17.16 -8.18 14.90
N PRO A 104 -16.25 -7.19 15.00
CA PRO A 104 -15.20 -7.24 16.00
C PRO A 104 -15.77 -6.96 17.39
N THR A 105 -15.15 -7.56 18.41
CA THR A 105 -15.30 -7.09 19.78
C THR A 105 -14.31 -5.96 20.00
N LEU A 106 -14.78 -4.82 20.48
CA LEU A 106 -13.92 -3.71 20.89
C LEU A 106 -13.50 -3.90 22.34
N GLN A 107 -12.22 -3.67 22.63
CA GLN A 107 -11.69 -3.68 24.00
C GLN A 107 -10.58 -2.65 24.16
N VAL A 108 -10.42 -2.12 25.37
CA VAL A 108 -9.23 -1.36 25.76
C VAL A 108 -8.20 -2.37 26.29
N PRO A 109 -6.99 -2.44 25.71
CA PRO A 109 -5.95 -3.36 26.18
C PRO A 109 -5.55 -3.05 27.64
N SER A 110 -5.42 -4.09 28.45
CA SER A 110 -4.95 -3.93 29.84
C SER A 110 -3.48 -3.50 29.93
N ASP A 111 -2.69 -3.89 28.93
CA ASP A 111 -1.32 -3.43 28.73
C ASP A 111 -1.26 -2.58 27.45
N PRO A 112 -1.03 -1.26 27.56
CA PRO A 112 -0.97 -0.37 26.41
C PRO A 112 0.36 -0.46 25.66
N ALA A 113 1.37 -1.18 26.18
CA ALA A 113 2.68 -1.26 25.55
C ALA A 113 2.62 -2.00 24.21
N LEU A 114 3.31 -1.45 23.22
CA LEU A 114 3.47 -2.09 21.91
C LEU A 114 4.64 -3.07 21.92
N THR A 115 4.47 -4.21 21.25
CA THR A 115 5.59 -5.12 20.99
C THR A 115 6.57 -4.50 19.97
N PRO A 116 7.82 -4.98 19.88
CA PRO A 116 8.77 -4.46 18.89
C PRO A 116 8.25 -4.49 17.44
N ALA A 117 7.54 -5.56 17.05
CA ALA A 117 6.95 -5.67 15.72
C ALA A 117 5.80 -4.66 15.50
N GLN A 118 5.00 -4.38 16.52
CA GLN A 118 3.94 -3.37 16.47
C GLN A 118 4.51 -1.96 16.37
N THR A 119 5.58 -1.68 17.12
CA THR A 119 6.32 -0.41 17.04
C THR A 119 6.93 -0.22 15.65
N ALA A 120 7.56 -1.25 15.09
CA ALA A 120 8.10 -1.25 13.72
C ALA A 120 7.01 -0.91 12.69
N GLN A 121 5.86 -1.57 12.78
CA GLN A 121 4.72 -1.35 11.89
C GLN A 121 4.17 0.07 12.00
N ALA A 122 4.02 0.59 13.23
CA ALA A 122 3.54 1.94 13.48
C ALA A 122 4.50 3.00 12.90
N ALA A 123 5.82 2.81 13.09
CA ALA A 123 6.85 3.69 12.54
C ALA A 123 6.83 3.69 11.00
N ALA A 124 6.86 2.51 10.37
CA ALA A 124 6.88 2.39 8.91
C ALA A 124 5.61 2.98 8.28
N ARG A 125 4.42 2.72 8.85
CA ARG A 125 3.16 3.34 8.40
C ARG A 125 3.16 4.86 8.54
N GLY A 126 3.67 5.37 9.67
CA GLY A 126 3.77 6.81 9.91
C GLY A 126 4.68 7.50 8.91
N GLN A 127 5.83 6.90 8.61
CA GLN A 127 6.75 7.38 7.58
C GLN A 127 6.09 7.37 6.20
N VAL A 128 5.48 6.24 5.79
CA VAL A 128 4.81 6.13 4.49
C VAL A 128 3.68 7.17 4.35
N ALA A 129 2.86 7.35 5.39
CA ALA A 129 1.79 8.35 5.37
C ALA A 129 2.32 9.77 5.17
N ALA A 130 3.45 10.12 5.80
CA ALA A 130 4.11 11.40 5.59
C ALA A 130 4.65 11.54 4.15
N ASP A 131 5.32 10.50 3.63
CA ASP A 131 5.94 10.49 2.29
C ASP A 131 4.93 10.64 1.15
N VAL A 132 3.71 10.10 1.31
CA VAL A 132 2.66 10.16 0.28
C VAL A 132 1.66 11.31 0.48
N SER A 133 1.75 12.06 1.59
CA SER A 133 0.78 13.10 1.96
C SER A 133 0.59 14.20 0.90
N SER A 134 1.62 14.48 0.10
CA SER A 134 1.58 15.47 -0.99
C SER A 134 1.40 14.85 -2.38
N ARG A 135 1.25 13.52 -2.48
CA ARG A 135 1.04 12.82 -3.76
C ARG A 135 -0.45 12.74 -4.06
N CYS A 136 -0.80 12.81 -5.35
CA CYS A 136 -2.19 12.80 -5.80
C CYS A 136 -3.03 13.83 -5.01
N ASP A 137 -4.18 13.43 -4.45
CA ASP A 137 -5.03 14.28 -3.60
C ASP A 137 -4.72 14.14 -2.09
N GLY A 138 -3.59 13.53 -1.73
CA GLY A 138 -3.13 13.33 -0.34
C GLY A 138 -3.93 12.32 0.48
N ARG A 139 -4.94 11.67 -0.11
CA ARG A 139 -5.79 10.68 0.55
C ARG A 139 -5.25 9.28 0.31
N TYR A 140 -4.70 8.69 1.35
CA TYR A 140 -4.14 7.35 1.32
C TYR A 140 -4.57 6.58 2.55
N ASN A 141 -4.91 5.31 2.35
CA ASN A 141 -4.80 4.34 3.43
C ASN A 141 -3.42 3.67 3.38
N THR A 142 -2.88 3.32 4.55
CA THR A 142 -1.66 2.51 4.63
C THR A 142 -1.99 1.10 5.10
N LEU A 143 -1.39 0.09 4.47
CA LEU A 143 -1.58 -1.32 4.83
C LEU A 143 -0.21 -1.97 4.98
N VAL A 144 -0.09 -2.92 5.90
CA VAL A 144 1.18 -3.59 6.13
C VAL A 144 1.00 -5.09 6.12
N VAL A 145 1.83 -5.76 5.34
CA VAL A 145 1.89 -7.22 5.25
C VAL A 145 3.34 -7.68 5.32
N PRO A 146 3.61 -8.90 5.83
CA PRO A 146 4.93 -9.50 5.70
C PRO A 146 5.34 -9.62 4.23
N ASP A 147 6.63 -9.42 3.94
CA ASP A 147 7.17 -9.78 2.63
C ASP A 147 7.03 -11.30 2.43
N PRO A 148 6.66 -11.78 1.22
CA PRO A 148 6.63 -13.21 0.91
C PRO A 148 7.91 -13.99 1.24
N ASP A 149 9.08 -13.33 1.29
CA ASP A 149 10.34 -13.97 1.73
C ASP A 149 10.50 -14.08 3.25
N GLY A 150 9.61 -13.47 4.02
CA GLY A 150 9.55 -13.49 5.49
C GLY A 150 10.61 -12.65 6.20
N LYS A 151 11.44 -11.89 5.47
CA LYS A 151 12.58 -11.16 6.03
C LYS A 151 12.34 -9.66 6.15
N ARG A 152 11.27 -9.17 5.55
CA ARG A 152 10.98 -7.74 5.35
C ARG A 152 9.51 -7.46 5.57
N MET A 153 9.19 -6.19 5.59
CA MET A 153 7.84 -5.67 5.70
C MET A 153 7.49 -4.93 4.41
N LEU A 154 6.30 -5.18 3.87
CA LEU A 154 5.74 -4.41 2.77
C LEU A 154 4.69 -3.46 3.32
N VAL A 155 4.87 -2.17 3.07
CA VAL A 155 3.89 -1.12 3.40
C VAL A 155 3.30 -0.57 2.12
N TYR A 156 1.99 -0.70 1.97
CA TYR A 156 1.26 -0.21 0.81
C TYR A 156 0.60 1.11 1.15
N ALA A 157 0.84 2.13 0.33
CA ALA A 157 0.04 3.35 0.30
C ALA A 157 -1.02 3.18 -0.79
N ILE A 158 -2.27 2.99 -0.39
CA ILE A 158 -3.41 2.83 -1.29
C ILE A 158 -4.11 4.17 -1.45
N ALA A 159 -3.94 4.80 -2.62
CA ALA A 159 -4.63 6.04 -2.96
C ALA A 159 -6.15 5.87 -2.94
N ASP A 160 -6.86 6.87 -2.45
CA ASP A 160 -8.33 6.91 -2.38
C ASP A 160 -8.89 8.18 -3.04
N SER A 161 -10.16 8.13 -3.43
CA SER A 161 -10.90 9.22 -4.08
C SER A 161 -11.89 9.84 -3.11
N ALA A 162 -11.93 11.17 -3.04
CA ALA A 162 -13.00 11.88 -2.33
C ALA A 162 -14.37 11.78 -3.04
N ASP A 163 -14.36 11.46 -4.34
CA ASP A 163 -15.55 11.31 -5.17
C ASP A 163 -16.00 9.85 -5.20
N PRO A 164 -17.16 9.49 -4.61
CA PRO A 164 -17.64 8.11 -4.56
C PRO A 164 -18.06 7.55 -5.92
N ALA A 165 -18.20 8.40 -6.95
CA ALA A 165 -18.45 7.96 -8.32
C ALA A 165 -17.16 7.60 -9.07
N LYS A 166 -15.99 7.80 -8.46
CA LYS A 166 -14.68 7.51 -9.04
C LYS A 166 -13.90 6.54 -8.16
N LEU A 167 -13.10 5.72 -8.84
CA LEU A 167 -12.24 4.73 -8.22
C LEU A 167 -10.80 5.07 -8.56
N MET A 168 -9.91 5.08 -7.56
CA MET A 168 -8.48 5.26 -7.82
C MET A 168 -7.94 3.99 -8.48
N LEU A 169 -7.39 4.15 -9.68
CA LEU A 169 -6.78 3.08 -10.48
C LEU A 169 -5.25 3.19 -10.48
N GLY A 170 -4.72 4.31 -9.97
CA GLY A 170 -3.30 4.59 -9.88
C GLY A 170 -2.97 5.44 -8.66
N GLY A 171 -1.71 5.85 -8.55
CA GLY A 171 -1.20 6.59 -7.39
C GLY A 171 -0.81 5.71 -6.20
N HIS A 172 -1.07 4.41 -6.25
CA HIS A 172 -0.64 3.44 -5.23
C HIS A 172 0.88 3.24 -5.25
N VAL A 173 1.47 3.02 -4.08
CA VAL A 173 2.91 2.82 -3.91
C VAL A 173 3.13 1.66 -2.94
N ARG A 174 4.11 0.81 -3.21
CA ARG A 174 4.60 -0.21 -2.28
C ARG A 174 5.97 0.18 -1.76
N PHE A 175 6.13 0.17 -0.46
CA PHE A 175 7.39 0.41 0.23
C PHE A 175 7.88 -0.90 0.81
N THR A 176 9.19 -1.15 0.74
CA THR A 176 9.83 -2.29 1.40
C THR A 176 10.69 -1.78 2.53
N PHE A 177 10.48 -2.32 3.72
CA PHE A 177 11.27 -2.02 4.91
C PHE A 177 11.98 -3.27 5.43
N SER A 178 13.07 -3.07 6.16
CA SER A 178 13.61 -4.08 7.07
C SER A 178 12.54 -4.58 8.04
N ALA A 179 12.70 -5.79 8.59
CA ALA A 179 11.71 -6.39 9.50
C ALA A 179 11.44 -5.57 10.77
N ASP A 180 12.41 -4.77 11.22
CA ASP A 180 12.30 -3.86 12.37
C ASP A 180 11.73 -2.47 12.01
N GLY A 181 11.37 -2.26 10.74
CA GLY A 181 10.75 -1.03 10.24
C GLY A 181 11.66 0.20 10.26
N GLN A 182 12.98 0.03 10.48
CA GLN A 182 13.92 1.14 10.60
C GLN A 182 14.49 1.59 9.26
N ASP A 183 14.72 0.65 8.34
CA ASP A 183 15.37 0.92 7.06
C ASP A 183 14.35 0.83 5.93
N LEU A 184 14.12 1.97 5.25
CA LEU A 184 13.40 1.99 3.98
C LEU A 184 14.33 1.51 2.86
N GLU A 185 14.07 0.31 2.33
CA GLU A 185 14.88 -0.31 1.28
C GLU A 185 14.45 0.10 -0.14
N SER A 186 13.13 0.26 -0.36
CA SER A 186 12.60 0.68 -1.66
C SER A 186 11.23 1.35 -1.53
N ALA A 187 10.92 2.23 -2.48
CA ALA A 187 9.60 2.81 -2.69
C ALA A 187 9.24 2.67 -4.19
N GLU A 188 8.22 1.87 -4.48
CA GLU A 188 7.90 1.39 -5.82
C GLU A 188 6.50 1.88 -6.22
N PRO A 189 6.37 2.81 -7.17
CA PRO A 189 5.07 3.15 -7.73
C PRO A 189 4.43 1.91 -8.38
N LEU A 190 3.16 1.65 -8.08
CA LEU A 190 2.40 0.54 -8.68
C LEU A 190 1.55 1.01 -9.88
N ALA A 191 1.69 2.29 -10.25
CA ALA A 191 1.10 2.90 -11.43
C ALA A 191 1.97 4.11 -11.86
N THR A 192 1.87 4.50 -13.13
CA THR A 192 2.63 5.63 -13.69
C THR A 192 1.99 6.99 -13.43
N SER A 193 0.78 7.04 -12.86
CA SER A 193 0.01 8.28 -12.64
C SER A 193 -1.02 8.13 -11.51
N CYS A 194 -1.49 9.26 -10.99
CA CYS A 194 -2.62 9.37 -10.07
C CYS A 194 -3.97 9.35 -10.84
N THR A 195 -4.30 8.23 -11.47
CA THR A 195 -5.50 8.13 -12.31
C THR A 195 -6.71 7.67 -11.49
N ALA A 196 -7.82 8.40 -11.59
CA ALA A 196 -9.13 7.98 -11.14
C ALA A 196 -10.02 7.64 -12.36
N GLY A 197 -10.71 6.51 -12.31
CA GLY A 197 -11.67 6.08 -13.35
C GLY A 197 -13.12 6.24 -12.88
N PRO A 198 -14.07 6.61 -13.76
CA PRO A 198 -15.48 6.63 -13.39
C PRO A 198 -15.98 5.20 -13.15
N ARG A 199 -16.63 4.94 -12.01
CA ARG A 199 -17.16 3.61 -11.67
C ARG A 199 -18.07 3.06 -12.77
N LYS A 200 -18.87 3.92 -13.42
CA LYS A 200 -19.76 3.54 -14.52
C LYS A 200 -19.02 2.88 -15.70
N LEU A 201 -17.86 3.40 -16.09
CA LEU A 201 -17.11 2.84 -17.22
C LEU A 201 -16.41 1.52 -16.85
N LEU A 202 -16.05 1.35 -15.58
CA LEU A 202 -15.53 0.08 -15.07
C LEU A 202 -16.64 -0.98 -14.99
N GLN A 203 -17.84 -0.58 -14.58
CA GLN A 203 -19.02 -1.45 -14.61
C GLN A 203 -19.37 -1.86 -16.05
N GLU A 204 -19.35 -0.93 -17.01
CA GLU A 204 -19.56 -1.25 -18.42
C GLU A 204 -18.52 -2.27 -18.94
N ALA A 205 -17.26 -2.14 -18.52
CA ALA A 205 -16.24 -3.14 -18.84
C ALA A 205 -16.54 -4.51 -18.20
N ALA A 206 -17.00 -4.54 -16.94
CA ALA A 206 -17.43 -5.77 -16.29
C ALA A 206 -18.61 -6.44 -17.03
N ASP A 207 -19.64 -5.66 -17.37
CA ASP A 207 -20.87 -6.16 -18.02
C ASP A 207 -20.61 -6.67 -19.44
N THR A 208 -19.61 -6.12 -20.12
CA THR A 208 -19.24 -6.45 -21.50
C THR A 208 -17.99 -7.32 -21.61
N HIS A 209 -17.50 -7.87 -20.50
CA HIS A 209 -16.28 -8.67 -20.45
C HIS A 209 -15.06 -8.00 -21.13
N GLY A 210 -14.93 -6.69 -20.97
CA GLY A 210 -13.83 -5.88 -21.51
C GLY A 210 -13.94 -5.58 -23.01
N GLU A 211 -15.09 -5.80 -23.65
CA GLU A 211 -15.35 -5.37 -25.03
C GLU A 211 -15.62 -3.86 -25.12
N ALA A 212 -16.28 -3.28 -24.11
CA ALA A 212 -16.54 -1.86 -23.97
C ALA A 212 -16.11 -1.33 -22.59
N GLY A 213 -16.31 -0.03 -22.34
CA GLY A 213 -15.96 0.59 -21.07
C GLY A 213 -14.47 0.91 -20.90
N LEU A 214 -14.01 0.96 -19.64
CA LEU A 214 -12.66 1.37 -19.27
C LEU A 214 -11.76 0.16 -18.93
N SER A 215 -10.61 0.08 -19.59
CA SER A 215 -9.51 -0.81 -19.19
C SER A 215 -8.41 -0.03 -18.45
N VAL A 216 -7.77 -0.70 -17.49
CA VAL A 216 -6.62 -0.18 -16.74
C VAL A 216 -5.35 -0.50 -17.50
N ARG A 217 -4.49 0.48 -17.79
CA ARG A 217 -3.18 0.22 -18.38
C ARG A 217 -2.13 0.02 -17.29
N ASN A 218 -1.49 -1.15 -17.27
CA ASN A 218 -0.31 -1.42 -16.48
C ASN A 218 0.93 -1.41 -17.38
N LEU A 219 1.65 -0.29 -17.39
CA LEU A 219 2.88 -0.14 -18.19
C LEU A 219 4.14 -0.63 -17.48
N LEU A 220 4.03 -1.01 -16.20
CA LEU A 220 5.18 -1.34 -15.35
C LEU A 220 5.48 -2.85 -15.31
N ALA A 221 4.53 -3.69 -15.70
CA ALA A 221 4.68 -5.15 -15.67
C ALA A 221 3.91 -5.85 -16.80
N THR A 222 4.33 -7.08 -17.10
CA THR A 222 3.70 -7.98 -18.07
C THR A 222 2.55 -8.81 -17.47
N THR A 223 2.31 -8.67 -16.16
CA THR A 223 1.18 -9.25 -15.43
C THR A 223 0.54 -8.17 -14.57
N PRO A 224 -0.74 -8.31 -14.17
CA PRO A 224 -1.31 -7.43 -13.16
C PRO A 224 -0.53 -7.56 -11.84
N LEU A 225 -0.55 -6.49 -11.05
CA LEU A 225 0.06 -6.35 -9.74
C LEU A 225 -0.98 -6.63 -8.64
N GLU A 226 -0.49 -6.90 -7.43
CA GLU A 226 -1.31 -7.15 -6.24
C GLU A 226 -2.28 -6.01 -5.92
N SER A 227 -1.94 -4.76 -6.26
CA SER A 227 -2.86 -3.62 -6.11
C SER A 227 -4.11 -3.77 -6.98
N GLN A 228 -4.00 -4.28 -8.21
CA GLN A 228 -5.17 -4.49 -9.07
C GLN A 228 -6.05 -5.64 -8.56
N VAL A 229 -5.46 -6.64 -7.91
CA VAL A 229 -6.20 -7.70 -7.20
C VAL A 229 -6.99 -7.10 -6.03
N LEU A 230 -6.33 -6.27 -5.20
CA LEU A 230 -6.98 -5.53 -4.11
C LEU A 230 -8.16 -4.70 -4.63
N LEU A 231 -7.94 -3.86 -5.64
CA LEU A 231 -8.98 -2.94 -6.15
C LEU A 231 -10.19 -3.69 -6.72
N SER A 232 -9.96 -4.81 -7.43
CA SER A 232 -11.06 -5.65 -7.92
C SER A 232 -11.94 -6.17 -6.78
N LEU A 233 -11.32 -6.64 -5.69
CA LEU A 233 -12.03 -7.13 -4.50
C LEU A 233 -12.71 -5.99 -3.74
N LEU A 234 -12.01 -4.88 -3.53
CA LEU A 234 -12.49 -3.73 -2.77
C LEU A 234 -13.75 -3.11 -3.41
N TYR A 235 -13.78 -3.05 -4.73
CA TYR A 235 -14.90 -2.45 -5.46
C TYR A 235 -15.96 -3.44 -5.92
N ASP A 236 -15.72 -4.74 -5.69
CA ASP A 236 -16.51 -5.88 -6.17
C ASP A 236 -16.77 -5.80 -7.68
N LEU A 237 -15.71 -5.54 -8.45
CA LEU A 237 -15.76 -5.41 -9.90
C LEU A 237 -14.59 -6.14 -10.57
N PRO A 238 -14.82 -6.91 -11.64
CA PRO A 238 -13.76 -7.32 -12.55
C PRO A 238 -13.01 -6.10 -13.10
N LEU A 239 -11.68 -6.14 -13.07
CA LEU A 239 -10.82 -5.15 -13.72
C LEU A 239 -10.17 -5.76 -14.96
N PHE A 240 -10.33 -5.09 -16.10
CA PHE A 240 -9.64 -5.44 -17.34
C PHE A 240 -8.33 -4.67 -17.43
N VAL A 241 -7.22 -5.36 -17.28
CA VAL A 241 -5.87 -4.77 -17.21
C VAL A 241 -5.12 -5.09 -18.49
N VAL A 242 -4.68 -4.05 -19.21
CA VAL A 242 -3.78 -4.19 -20.36
C VAL A 242 -2.34 -4.00 -19.89
N THR A 243 -1.54 -5.05 -19.97
CA THR A 243 -0.15 -5.09 -19.48
C THR A 243 0.86 -4.59 -20.52
N SER A 244 2.13 -4.45 -20.12
CA SER A 244 3.19 -3.88 -20.97
C SER A 244 3.50 -4.72 -22.22
N ASP A 245 3.17 -6.01 -22.21
CA ASP A 245 3.23 -6.92 -23.36
C ASP A 245 1.94 -6.93 -24.20
N LEU A 246 1.03 -5.97 -23.96
CA LEU A 246 -0.23 -5.76 -24.64
C LEU A 246 -1.28 -6.87 -24.47
N LYS A 247 -1.06 -7.81 -23.55
CA LYS A 247 -2.09 -8.77 -23.14
C LYS A 247 -3.16 -8.07 -22.32
N MET A 248 -4.38 -8.56 -22.45
CA MET A 248 -5.47 -8.20 -21.57
C MET A 248 -5.70 -9.30 -20.54
N TRP A 249 -5.70 -8.90 -19.29
CA TRP A 249 -6.01 -9.71 -18.14
C TRP A 249 -7.36 -9.30 -17.55
N GLU A 250 -8.14 -10.27 -17.12
CA GLU A 250 -9.25 -10.08 -16.21
C GLU A 250 -8.73 -10.36 -14.80
N VAL A 251 -8.94 -9.39 -13.91
CA VAL A 251 -8.71 -9.53 -12.48
C VAL A 251 -10.07 -9.50 -11.80
N ALA A 252 -10.51 -10.63 -11.27
CA ALA A 252 -11.84 -10.78 -10.68
C ALA A 252 -11.80 -11.79 -9.53
N GLN A 253 -12.53 -11.52 -8.45
CA GLN A 253 -12.66 -12.45 -7.31
C GLN A 253 -11.28 -12.90 -6.75
N GLY A 254 -10.32 -11.98 -6.77
CA GLY A 254 -8.95 -12.23 -6.33
C GLY A 254 -8.09 -13.06 -7.30
N LYS A 255 -8.57 -13.36 -8.51
CA LYS A 255 -7.89 -14.19 -9.52
C LYS A 255 -7.50 -13.38 -10.73
N MET A 256 -6.36 -13.75 -11.32
CA MET A 256 -5.85 -13.14 -12.55
C MET A 256 -5.93 -14.14 -13.70
N ARG A 257 -6.47 -13.74 -14.84
CA ARG A 257 -6.57 -14.61 -16.02
C ARG A 257 -6.35 -13.82 -17.29
N VAL A 258 -5.56 -14.36 -18.21
CA VAL A 258 -5.46 -13.79 -19.55
C VAL A 258 -6.80 -14.01 -20.27
N VAL A 259 -7.38 -12.93 -20.79
CA VAL A 259 -8.60 -12.94 -21.60
C VAL A 259 -8.35 -12.54 -23.04
N ARG A 260 -7.18 -11.95 -23.33
CA ARG A 260 -6.72 -11.66 -24.69
C ARG A 260 -5.20 -11.68 -24.77
N ASP A 261 -4.66 -12.54 -25.64
CA ASP A 261 -3.21 -12.70 -25.82
C ASP A 261 -2.58 -11.71 -26.81
N GLN A 262 -3.39 -11.03 -27.63
CA GLN A 262 -2.93 -10.04 -28.61
C GLN A 262 -3.82 -8.80 -28.59
N PRO A 263 -3.34 -7.61 -29.01
CA PRO A 263 -4.20 -6.47 -29.26
C PRO A 263 -5.37 -6.87 -30.16
N GLY A 264 -6.58 -6.38 -29.86
CA GLY A 264 -7.69 -6.52 -30.79
C GLY A 264 -7.34 -5.85 -32.14
N PRO A 265 -8.00 -6.23 -33.25
CA PRO A 265 -7.80 -5.52 -34.52
C PRO A 265 -8.02 -4.04 -34.28
N THR A 266 -7.04 -3.20 -34.66
CA THR A 266 -7.20 -1.75 -34.65
C THR A 266 -8.40 -1.43 -35.52
N THR A 267 -9.51 -1.02 -34.91
CA THR A 267 -10.64 -0.51 -35.69
C THR A 267 -10.14 0.78 -36.35
N PRO A 268 -10.19 0.87 -37.70
CA PRO A 268 -9.66 2.01 -38.44
C PRO A 268 -10.38 3.32 -38.12
#